data_AF-A0A6H1ZI69-F1
#
_entry.id   AF-A0A6H1ZI69-F1
#
_cell.length_a   1.000
_cell.length_b   1.000
_cell.length_c   1.000
_cell.angle_alpha   90.00
_cell.angle_beta   90.00
_cell.angle_gamma   90.00
#
_symmetry.space_group_name_H-M   'P 1'
#
loop_
_entity.id
_entity.type
_entity.pdbx_description
1 polymer ?
#
loop_
_entity_poly.entity_id
_entity_poly.type
_entity_poly.pdbx_seq_one_letter_code
_entity_poly.pdbx_strand_id
1 'polypeptide(L)'
;MGWWKIDSVERGQVDPSHECPTNSSLVNAVPGQETEDSTLVMYNGDGPADLMGEALRKVNGQFIVAWGRPAKPDELRATFNFCLNGMLMEIGGE
;
A
#
# COMPACT_ATOMS: atom_id res chain seq x y z
N MET A 1 0.70 19.15 4.22
CA MET A 1 0.14 17.97 3.52
C MET A 1 -0.25 16.98 4.60
N GLY A 2 -1.51 16.54 4.61
CA GLY A 2 -2.05 15.76 5.72
C GLY A 2 -1.73 14.28 5.56
N TRP A 3 -1.37 13.63 6.67
CA TRP A 3 -1.12 12.20 6.74
C TRP A 3 -2.40 11.42 6.40
N TRP A 4 -2.30 10.23 5.82
CA TRP A 4 -3.47 9.39 5.54
C TRP A 4 -3.42 8.11 6.37
N LYS A 5 -4.53 7.76 7.04
CA LYS A 5 -4.70 6.52 7.80
C LYS A 5 -5.39 5.46 6.96
N ILE A 6 -4.82 4.25 6.91
CA ILE A 6 -5.48 3.05 6.38
C ILE A 6 -6.51 2.57 7.41
N ASP A 7 -7.78 2.51 7.03
CA ASP A 7 -8.87 2.05 7.90
C ASP A 7 -9.13 0.53 7.83
N SER A 8 -8.81 -0.11 6.70
CA SER A 8 -8.90 -1.57 6.48
C SER A 8 -7.70 -2.08 5.70
N VAL A 9 -6.98 -3.03 6.30
CA VAL A 9 -5.85 -3.73 5.68
C VAL A 9 -6.31 -4.60 4.51
N GLU A 10 -7.52 -5.17 4.61
CA GLU A 10 -8.12 -6.05 3.61
C GLU A 10 -8.53 -5.32 2.33
N ARG A 11 -8.94 -4.05 2.44
CA ARG A 11 -9.45 -3.26 1.31
C ARG A 11 -8.39 -2.37 0.65
N GLY A 12 -7.31 -1.98 1.33
CA GLY A 12 -6.22 -1.19 0.75
C GLY A 12 -6.66 0.21 0.27
N GLN A 13 -5.94 0.90 -0.62
CA GLN A 13 -6.20 2.31 -0.99
C GLN A 13 -7.53 2.56 -1.75
N VAL A 14 -7.99 1.60 -2.57
CA VAL A 14 -9.13 1.75 -3.49
C VAL A 14 -10.10 0.58 -3.28
N ASP A 15 -11.33 0.87 -2.89
CA ASP A 15 -12.44 -0.07 -2.88
C ASP A 15 -13.45 0.33 -3.98
N PRO A 16 -13.56 -0.45 -5.08
CA PRO A 16 -14.40 -0.10 -6.22
C PRO A 16 -15.91 -0.18 -5.90
N SER A 17 -16.30 -0.65 -4.71
CA SER A 17 -17.68 -0.68 -4.24
C SER A 17 -18.06 0.48 -3.32
N HIS A 18 -17.14 1.44 -3.10
CA HIS A 18 -17.36 2.57 -2.22
C HIS A 18 -17.92 3.80 -2.93
N GLU A 19 -18.94 4.39 -2.36
CA GLU A 19 -19.54 5.64 -2.83
C GLU A 19 -19.08 6.81 -1.93
N CYS A 20 -17.91 7.38 -2.22
CA CYS A 20 -17.43 8.59 -1.54
C CYS A 20 -17.96 9.86 -2.24
N PRO A 21 -18.60 10.80 -1.51
CA PRO A 21 -19.14 12.03 -2.09
C PRO A 21 -18.09 13.01 -2.64
N THR A 22 -16.84 12.92 -2.17
CA THR A 22 -15.77 13.87 -2.50
C THR A 22 -14.69 13.28 -3.41
N ASN A 23 -14.50 11.96 -3.42
CA ASN A 23 -13.63 11.26 -4.37
C ASN A 23 -14.05 9.78 -4.51
N SER A 24 -14.77 9.46 -5.58
CA SER A 24 -15.29 8.11 -5.87
C SER A 24 -14.23 7.00 -6.03
N SER A 25 -12.94 7.34 -5.96
CA SER A 25 -11.82 6.40 -6.11
C SER A 25 -11.08 6.13 -4.80
N LEU A 26 -11.29 6.95 -3.76
CA LEU A 26 -10.55 6.88 -2.50
C LEU A 26 -11.50 6.45 -1.39
N VAL A 27 -11.14 5.37 -0.69
CA VAL A 27 -12.07 4.73 0.25
C VAL A 27 -11.50 4.62 1.66
N ASN A 28 -10.22 4.33 1.75
CA ASN A 28 -9.63 3.81 2.98
C ASN A 28 -8.48 4.67 3.47
N ALA A 29 -8.55 5.97 3.18
CA ALA A 29 -7.55 6.95 3.54
C ALA A 29 -8.30 8.12 4.19
N VAL A 30 -8.30 8.20 5.52
CA VAL A 30 -8.83 9.39 6.22
C VAL A 30 -7.70 10.38 6.50
N PRO A 31 -7.91 11.69 6.32
CA PRO A 31 -6.95 12.71 6.73
C PRO A 31 -6.61 12.53 8.21
N GLY A 32 -5.33 12.51 8.53
CA GLY A 32 -4.84 12.37 9.88
C GLY A 32 -5.18 13.62 10.67
N GLN A 33 -5.77 13.41 11.85
CA GLN A 33 -5.97 14.49 12.82
C GLN A 33 -4.69 14.64 13.65
N GLU A 34 -4.10 15.82 13.65
CA GLU A 34 -3.01 16.16 14.55
C GLU A 34 -3.54 16.25 16.00
N THR A 35 -3.66 15.10 16.67
CA THR A 35 -3.90 15.02 18.11
C THR A 35 -2.59 14.64 18.83
N GLU A 36 -2.50 14.89 20.13
CA GLU A 36 -1.33 14.49 20.95
C GLU A 36 -1.01 12.98 20.84
N ASP A 37 -1.99 12.18 20.41
CA ASP A 37 -1.92 10.73 20.24
C ASP A 37 -1.61 10.30 18.79
N SER A 38 -1.20 11.24 17.93
CA SER A 38 -0.87 11.02 16.51
C SER A 38 0.29 10.04 16.28
N THR A 39 1.02 9.65 17.32
CA THR A 39 2.04 8.58 17.25
C THR A 39 1.47 7.18 17.45
N LEU A 40 0.26 7.04 18.01
CA LEU A 40 -0.46 5.76 18.19
C LEU A 40 -1.42 5.44 17.04
N VAL A 41 -1.76 6.43 16.23
CA VAL A 41 -2.60 6.23 15.05
C VAL A 41 -1.68 5.86 13.88
N MET A 42 -1.82 4.65 13.33
CA MET A 42 -1.01 4.18 12.20
C MET A 42 -1.25 5.02 10.94
N TYR A 43 -0.53 6.13 10.81
CA TYR A 43 -0.50 6.97 9.63
C TYR A 43 0.46 6.37 8.60
N ASN A 44 -0.02 5.38 7.86
CA ASN A 44 0.79 4.59 6.93
C ASN A 44 0.82 5.14 5.49
N GLY A 45 0.15 6.25 5.22
CA GLY A 45 -0.29 6.55 3.86
C GLY A 45 0.60 7.43 2.97
N ASP A 46 1.56 8.20 3.49
CA ASP A 46 2.33 9.15 2.65
C ASP A 46 3.74 8.62 2.36
N GLY A 47 4.63 8.61 3.35
CA GLY A 47 6.03 8.17 3.16
C GLY A 47 6.18 6.73 2.66
N PRO A 48 5.61 5.71 3.33
CA PRO A 48 5.67 4.34 2.84
C PRO A 48 4.98 4.14 1.49
N ALA A 49 3.89 4.85 1.21
CA ALA A 49 3.17 4.74 -0.05
C ALA A 49 3.96 5.33 -1.23
N ASP A 50 4.66 6.45 -1.03
CA ASP A 50 5.55 7.05 -2.03
C ASP A 50 6.70 6.10 -2.40
N LEU A 51 7.34 5.53 -1.38
CA LEU A 51 8.41 4.54 -1.56
C LEU A 51 7.88 3.31 -2.31
N MET A 52 6.70 2.81 -1.93
CA MET A 52 6.07 1.66 -2.58
C MET A 52 5.62 1.99 -4.01
N GLY A 53 5.17 3.21 -4.29
CA GLY A 53 4.81 3.65 -5.64
C GLY A 53 6.01 3.66 -6.59
N GLU A 54 7.19 4.04 -6.12
CA GLU A 54 8.43 3.89 -6.88
C GLU A 54 8.83 2.41 -7.05
N ALA A 55 8.80 1.64 -5.96
CA ALA A 55 9.18 0.23 -5.97
C ALA A 55 8.29 -0.60 -6.92
N LEU A 56 6.98 -0.42 -6.88
CA LEU A 56 6.03 -1.11 -7.76
C LEU A 56 6.27 -0.81 -9.24
N ARG A 57 6.63 0.44 -9.58
CA ARG A 57 7.01 0.80 -10.96
C ARG A 57 8.28 0.09 -11.41
N LYS A 58 9.30 0.01 -10.54
CA LYS A 58 10.54 -0.72 -10.81
C LYS A 58 10.29 -2.21 -10.99
N VAL A 59 9.48 -2.82 -10.13
CA VAL A 59 9.07 -4.24 -10.24
C VAL A 59 8.38 -4.49 -11.57
N ASN A 60 7.37 -3.67 -11.93
CA ASN A 60 6.69 -3.80 -13.21
C ASN A 60 7.66 -3.67 -14.41
N GLY A 61 8.66 -2.80 -14.32
CA GLY A 61 9.73 -2.68 -15.31
C GLY A 61 10.53 -3.98 -15.50
N GLN A 62 10.83 -4.71 -14.41
CA GLN A 62 11.48 -6.02 -14.49
C GLN A 62 10.62 -7.04 -15.24
N PHE A 63 9.29 -7.01 -15.06
CA PHE A 63 8.40 -7.90 -15.78
C PHE A 63 8.39 -7.61 -17.29
N ILE A 64 8.42 -6.33 -17.67
CA ILE A 64 8.49 -5.93 -19.08
C ILE A 64 9.81 -6.41 -19.70
N VAL A 65 10.94 -6.26 -19.00
CA VAL A 65 12.25 -6.69 -19.50
C VAL A 65 12.32 -8.22 -19.63
N ALA A 66 11.81 -8.98 -18.67
CA ALA A 66 11.93 -10.44 -18.65
C ALA A 66 10.91 -11.16 -19.55
N TRP A 67 9.68 -10.64 -19.65
CA TRP A 67 8.56 -11.34 -20.34
C TRP A 67 7.89 -10.51 -21.45
N GLY A 68 8.37 -9.30 -21.74
CA GLY A 68 7.81 -8.45 -22.79
C GLY A 68 6.41 -7.90 -22.49
N ARG A 69 5.97 -7.95 -21.24
CA ARG A 69 4.65 -7.45 -20.80
C ARG A 69 4.68 -6.90 -19.36
N PRO A 70 3.73 -6.04 -18.99
CA PRO A 70 3.51 -5.65 -17.60
C PRO A 70 3.20 -6.85 -16.70
N ALA A 71 3.45 -6.67 -15.40
CA ALA A 71 3.06 -7.61 -14.36
C ALA A 71 1.53 -7.70 -14.25
N LYS A 72 1.02 -8.92 -14.07
CA LYS A 72 -0.40 -9.14 -13.75
C LYS A 72 -0.66 -8.84 -12.27
N PRO A 73 -1.90 -8.50 -11.87
CA PRO A 73 -2.23 -8.23 -10.47
C PRO A 73 -1.79 -9.35 -9.50
N ASP A 74 -2.03 -10.62 -9.87
CA ASP A 74 -1.66 -11.74 -9.00
C ASP A 74 -0.13 -11.96 -8.92
N GLU A 75 0.63 -11.59 -9.95
CA GLU A 75 2.09 -11.66 -9.94
C GLU A 75 2.69 -10.59 -9.01
N LEU A 76 2.12 -9.39 -9.00
CA LEU A 76 2.49 -8.33 -8.07
C LEU A 76 2.15 -8.73 -6.62
N ARG A 77 0.95 -9.29 -6.39
CA ARG A 77 0.55 -9.82 -5.07
C ARG A 77 1.50 -10.92 -4.59
N ALA A 78 1.84 -11.88 -5.46
CA ALA A 78 2.78 -12.95 -5.13
C ALA A 78 4.17 -12.41 -4.79
N THR A 79 4.67 -11.44 -5.56
CA THR A 79 5.97 -10.78 -5.30
C THR A 79 5.96 -10.06 -3.96
N PHE A 80 4.90 -9.30 -3.67
CA PHE A 80 4.75 -8.61 -2.39
C PHE A 80 4.71 -9.60 -1.22
N ASN A 81 3.89 -10.65 -1.31
CA ASN A 81 3.80 -11.68 -0.29
C ASN A 81 5.13 -12.41 -0.06
N PHE A 82 5.89 -12.69 -1.13
CA PHE A 82 7.21 -13.30 -1.02
C PHE A 82 8.17 -12.44 -0.19
N CYS A 83 8.23 -11.13 -0.46
CA CYS A 83 9.07 -10.20 0.29
C CYS A 83 8.57 -10.00 1.73
N LEU A 84 7.26 -9.78 1.90
CA LEU A 84 6.65 -9.54 3.21
C LEU A 84 6.82 -10.75 4.13
N ASN A 85 6.57 -11.95 3.64
CA ASN A 85 6.72 -13.17 4.44
C ASN A 85 8.16 -13.39 4.88
N GLY A 86 9.14 -13.09 4.02
CA GLY A 86 10.56 -13.10 4.40
C GLY A 86 10.85 -12.15 5.56
N MET A 87 10.40 -10.89 5.45
CA MET A 87 10.55 -9.90 6.51
C MET A 87 9.84 -10.29 7.81
N LEU A 88 8.62 -10.84 7.74
CA LEU A 88 7.88 -11.26 8.93
C LEU A 88 8.55 -12.43 9.64
N MET A 89 9.21 -13.35 8.93
CA MET A 89 9.99 -14.43 9.53
C MET A 89 11.22 -13.89 10.28
N GLU A 90 11.86 -12.84 9.77
CA GLU A 90 12.99 -12.19 10.45
C GLU A 90 12.54 -11.47 11.73
N ILE A 91 11.35 -10.87 11.73
CA ILE A 91 10.78 -10.16 12.88
C ILE A 91 10.23 -11.13 13.94
N GLY A 92 9.60 -12.23 13.52
CA GLY A 92 8.98 -13.22 14.41
C GLY A 92 9.93 -14.31 14.92
N GLY A 93 11.23 -14.20 14.62
CA GLY A 93 12.28 -15.14 15.00
C GLY A 93 12.96 -14.85 16.34
N GLU A 94 12.27 -14.22 17.30
CA GLU A 94 12.68 -14.03 18.70
C GLU A 94 11.99 -15.00 19.66
#